data_AF-K1YIZ8-F1
#
_entry.id   AF-K1YIZ8-F1
#
_cell.length_a   1.000
_cell.length_b   1.000
_cell.length_c   1.000
_cell.angle_alpha   90.00
_cell.angle_beta   90.00
_cell.angle_gamma   90.00
#
_symmetry.space_group_name_H-M   'P 1'
#
loop_
_entity.id
_entity.type
_entity.pdbx_description
1 polymer ?
#
loop_
_entity_poly.entity_id
_entity_poly.type
_entity_poly.pdbx_seq_one_letter_code
_entity_poly.pdbx_strand_id
1 'polypeptide(L)'
;MFQGKRGAFAALVGVGLWCTVGNGIGWAEAAAEANPEKAKYVFLFIGDGMGIAQRNAAELYLANQKGLKRPEEAKLVMNTFPAQGMNTTYDLSSVIPDSASTATAIATGFKTKSGVIGMDADGKNAYQSITELAKSKGRKIGVLSTVSLDHATPAAFYAHVPSRQHMYDISMQLAASGFDYFAGGQMAQPTDTQDETKPSAIE
;
A
#
# COMPACT_ATOMS: atom_id res chain seq x y z
N MET A 1 24.51 -41.46 -5.83
CA MET A 1 25.47 -40.92 -4.85
C MET A 1 25.34 -39.40 -4.87
N PHE A 2 24.63 -38.88 -3.87
CA PHE A 2 24.43 -37.48 -3.44
C PHE A 2 24.26 -36.35 -4.48
N GLN A 3 23.00 -35.93 -4.65
CA GLN A 3 22.65 -34.55 -5.00
C GLN A 3 22.61 -33.68 -3.73
N GLY A 4 23.38 -32.59 -3.72
CA GLY A 4 23.44 -31.63 -2.61
C GLY A 4 22.46 -30.47 -2.81
N LYS A 5 21.37 -30.46 -2.04
CA LYS A 5 20.50 -29.29 -1.81
C LYS A 5 21.24 -28.31 -0.89
N ARG A 6 21.44 -27.05 -1.33
CA ARG A 6 21.88 -25.96 -0.46
C ARG A 6 20.66 -25.36 0.24
N GLY A 7 20.69 -25.35 1.57
CA GLY A 7 19.61 -24.95 2.44
C GLY A 7 19.34 -23.45 2.45
N ALA A 8 18.07 -23.10 2.62
CA ALA A 8 17.62 -21.78 3.03
C ALA A 8 17.67 -21.72 4.56
N PHE A 9 18.40 -20.74 5.09
CA PHE A 9 18.38 -20.37 6.51
C PHE A 9 17.23 -19.38 6.70
N ALA A 10 16.18 -19.77 7.44
CA ALA A 10 15.17 -18.87 7.95
C ALA A 10 15.22 -18.91 9.48
N ALA A 11 15.67 -17.83 10.09
CA ALA A 11 15.60 -17.63 11.54
C ALA A 11 14.25 -16.97 11.86
N LEU A 12 13.31 -17.74 12.41
CA LEU A 12 12.06 -17.26 12.98
C LEU A 12 12.18 -17.32 14.50
N VAL A 13 12.21 -16.16 15.16
CA VAL A 13 12.04 -16.07 16.62
C VAL A 13 10.54 -15.98 16.88
N GLY A 14 9.89 -17.11 17.11
CA GLY A 14 8.49 -17.20 17.51
C GLY A 14 8.33 -17.18 19.03
N VAL A 15 7.52 -16.26 19.56
CA VAL A 15 7.03 -16.34 20.94
C VAL A 15 5.89 -17.36 20.96
N GLY A 16 6.16 -18.57 21.43
CA GLY A 16 5.20 -19.68 21.45
C GLY A 16 4.24 -19.61 22.65
N LEU A 17 2.94 -19.70 22.37
CA LEU A 17 1.90 -19.92 23.38
C LEU A 17 1.84 -21.41 23.74
N TRP A 18 1.98 -21.75 25.02
CA TRP A 18 1.87 -23.12 25.52
C TRP A 18 0.41 -23.58 25.52
N CYS A 19 0.11 -24.68 24.83
CA CYS A 19 -1.18 -25.37 24.95
C CYS A 19 -0.93 -26.87 25.12
N THR A 20 -1.35 -27.43 26.27
CA THR A 20 -1.25 -28.86 26.57
C THR A 20 -2.46 -29.58 25.98
N VAL A 21 -2.28 -30.22 24.83
CA VAL A 21 -3.17 -31.29 24.36
C VAL A 21 -2.47 -32.62 24.61
N GLY A 22 -3.20 -33.59 25.17
CA GLY A 22 -2.68 -34.81 25.79
C GLY A 22 -1.56 -35.55 25.05
N ASN A 23 -0.60 -36.03 25.84
CA ASN A 23 0.48 -36.98 25.49
C ASN A 23 1.32 -36.67 24.25
N GLY A 24 1.69 -35.39 24.08
CA GLY A 24 2.79 -35.00 23.20
C GLY A 24 3.08 -33.52 23.30
N ILE A 25 4.33 -33.15 23.60
CA ILE A 25 4.79 -31.76 23.54
C ILE A 25 4.97 -31.42 22.06
N GLY A 26 3.94 -30.88 21.42
CA GLY A 26 3.95 -30.49 20.02
C GLY A 26 3.93 -28.97 19.86
N TRP A 27 4.79 -28.45 19.00
CA TRP A 27 4.76 -27.06 18.56
C TRP A 27 3.61 -26.91 17.55
N ALA A 28 2.53 -26.24 17.95
CA ALA A 28 1.51 -25.83 16.99
C ALA A 28 2.01 -24.59 16.24
N GLU A 29 2.65 -24.81 15.10
CA GLU A 29 2.96 -23.74 14.16
C GLU A 29 1.67 -23.34 13.45
N ALA A 30 0.99 -22.32 13.98
CA ALA A 30 -0.10 -21.64 13.27
C ALA A 30 0.49 -20.77 12.14
N ALA A 31 1.23 -21.39 11.22
CA ALA A 31 1.43 -20.83 9.91
C ALA A 31 0.09 -21.02 9.18
N ALA A 32 -0.65 -19.93 8.99
CA ALA A 32 -1.82 -19.93 8.12
C ALA A 32 -1.44 -20.64 6.81
N GLU A 33 -2.16 -21.71 6.45
CA GLU A 33 -1.93 -22.43 5.20
C GLU A 33 -2.08 -21.44 4.05
N ALA A 34 -0.95 -20.94 3.55
CA ALA A 34 -0.92 -20.09 2.39
C ALA A 34 -1.32 -20.95 1.19
N ASN A 35 -2.55 -20.78 0.72
CA ASN A 35 -3.02 -21.45 -0.48
C ASN A 35 -2.08 -21.08 -1.64
N PRO A 36 -1.34 -22.05 -2.24
CA PRO A 36 -0.33 -21.77 -3.26
C PRO A 36 -0.93 -21.40 -4.63
N GLU A 37 -2.27 -21.37 -4.74
CA GLU A 37 -2.98 -20.88 -5.91
C GLU A 37 -2.57 -19.43 -6.24
N LYS A 38 -2.04 -19.23 -7.44
CA LYS A 38 -1.59 -17.93 -7.94
C LYS A 38 -2.76 -16.94 -7.95
N ALA A 39 -2.63 -15.85 -7.19
CA ALA A 39 -3.66 -14.80 -7.13
C ALA A 39 -4.02 -14.27 -8.53
N LYS A 40 -5.31 -14.37 -8.89
CA LYS A 40 -5.84 -13.84 -10.16
C LYS A 40 -6.02 -12.32 -10.12
N TYR A 41 -6.43 -11.80 -8.96
CA TYR A 41 -6.69 -10.38 -8.70
C TYR A 41 -6.01 -9.96 -7.41
N VAL A 42 -5.59 -8.70 -7.34
CA VAL A 42 -5.02 -8.08 -6.15
C VAL A 42 -5.77 -6.78 -5.91
N PHE A 43 -6.36 -6.64 -4.72
CA PHE A 43 -7.00 -5.42 -4.26
C PHE A 43 -6.22 -4.88 -3.07
N LEU A 44 -5.70 -3.66 -3.21
CA LEU A 44 -4.95 -2.98 -2.17
C LEU A 44 -5.79 -1.82 -1.64
N PHE A 45 -6.13 -1.87 -0.35
CA PHE A 45 -6.84 -0.81 0.34
C PHE A 45 -5.86 -0.07 1.25
N ILE A 46 -5.73 1.24 1.04
CA ILE A 46 -4.87 2.11 1.85
C ILE A 46 -5.76 3.07 2.62
N GLY A 47 -5.72 2.99 3.95
CA GLY A 47 -6.28 4.02 4.82
C GLY A 47 -5.19 5.02 5.19
N ASP A 48 -5.20 6.20 4.56
CA ASP A 48 -4.23 7.25 4.86
C ASP A 48 -4.34 7.68 6.34
N GLY A 49 -3.22 7.63 7.07
CA GLY A 49 -3.19 7.87 8.51
C GLY A 49 -3.91 6.83 9.40
N MET A 50 -4.33 5.68 8.85
CA MET A 50 -5.10 4.67 9.60
C MET A 50 -4.21 3.71 10.39
N GLY A 51 -3.83 4.12 11.60
CA GLY A 51 -3.15 3.27 12.58
C GLY A 51 -4.10 2.33 13.36
N ILE A 52 -3.53 1.59 14.31
CA ILE A 52 -4.28 0.69 15.20
C ILE A 52 -5.30 1.47 16.05
N ALA A 53 -4.91 2.65 16.54
CA ALA A 53 -5.80 3.50 17.34
C ALA A 53 -7.05 3.93 16.56
N GLN A 54 -6.89 4.31 15.30
CA GLN A 54 -7.98 4.71 14.40
C GLN A 54 -8.92 3.53 14.12
N ARG A 55 -8.37 2.33 13.90
CA ARG A 55 -9.16 1.09 13.72
C ARG A 55 -10.00 0.78 14.96
N ASN A 56 -9.39 0.84 16.15
CA ASN A 56 -10.09 0.59 17.41
C ASN A 56 -11.20 1.63 17.67
N ALA A 57 -10.94 2.91 17.41
CA ALA A 57 -11.94 3.97 17.55
C ALA A 57 -13.15 3.75 16.62
N ALA A 58 -12.90 3.32 15.39
CA ALA A 58 -13.96 3.01 14.43
C ALA A 58 -14.81 1.79 14.84
N GLU A 59 -14.21 0.75 15.43
CA GLU A 59 -14.97 -0.38 16.00
C GLU A 59 -15.86 0.03 17.17
N LEU A 60 -15.34 0.89 18.07
CA LEU A 60 -16.12 1.44 19.18
C LEU A 60 -17.32 2.25 18.68
N TYR A 61 -17.11 3.08 17.65
CA TYR A 61 -18.18 3.83 17.02
C TYR A 61 -19.23 2.91 16.38
N LEU A 62 -18.79 1.88 15.66
CA LEU A 62 -19.68 0.88 15.05
C LEU A 62 -20.49 0.11 16.09
N ALA A 63 -19.87 -0.25 17.23
CA ALA A 63 -20.55 -0.91 18.34
C ALA A 63 -21.65 -0.02 18.92
N ASN A 64 -21.34 1.26 19.14
CA ASN A 64 -22.30 2.24 19.64
C ASN A 64 -23.49 2.42 18.68
N GLN A 65 -23.21 2.57 17.38
CA GLN A 65 -24.25 2.73 16.36
C GLN A 65 -25.20 1.52 16.27
N LYS A 66 -24.70 0.31 16.53
CA LYS A 66 -25.49 -0.92 16.56
C LYS A 66 -26.15 -1.21 17.92
N GLY A 67 -25.94 -0.36 18.94
CA GLY A 67 -26.47 -0.58 20.29
C GLY A 67 -25.86 -1.78 21.01
N LEU A 68 -24.66 -2.21 20.61
CA LEU A 68 -23.98 -3.37 21.19
C LEU A 68 -23.31 -2.99 22.50
N LYS A 69 -23.38 -3.88 23.49
CA LYS A 69 -22.79 -3.65 24.83
C LYS A 69 -21.29 -3.90 24.85
N ARG A 70 -20.76 -4.71 23.93
CA ARG A 70 -19.34 -5.07 23.87
C ARG A 70 -18.74 -4.67 22.52
N PRO A 71 -17.62 -3.93 22.51
CA PRO A 71 -16.96 -3.50 21.26
C PRO A 71 -16.51 -4.65 20.36
N GLU A 72 -16.15 -5.78 20.96
CA GLU A 72 -15.65 -6.97 20.27
C GLU A 72 -16.70 -7.68 19.40
N GLU A 73 -17.99 -7.35 19.57
CA GLU A 73 -19.09 -7.81 18.72
C GLU A 73 -19.20 -7.01 17.41
N ALA A 74 -18.53 -5.85 17.32
CA ALA A 74 -18.58 -4.95 16.17
C ALA A 74 -17.21 -4.81 15.51
N LYS A 75 -16.73 -5.89 14.87
CA LYS A 75 -15.45 -5.87 14.17
C LYS A 75 -15.55 -5.22 12.79
N LEU A 76 -14.53 -4.46 12.41
CA LEU A 76 -14.35 -4.02 11.03
C LEU A 76 -13.97 -5.22 10.16
N VAL A 77 -14.42 -5.26 8.90
CA VAL A 77 -14.12 -6.35 7.95
C VAL A 77 -12.61 -6.56 7.78
N MET A 78 -11.83 -5.47 7.75
CA MET A 78 -10.37 -5.56 7.66
C MET A 78 -9.74 -6.23 8.90
N ASN A 79 -10.39 -6.17 10.06
CA ASN A 79 -9.89 -6.77 11.31
C ASN A 79 -10.22 -8.27 11.40
N THR A 80 -11.08 -8.79 10.51
CA THR A 80 -11.42 -10.22 10.43
C THR A 80 -10.51 -11.00 9.48
N PHE A 81 -9.55 -10.34 8.83
CA PHE A 81 -8.62 -11.03 7.93
C PHE A 81 -7.70 -11.99 8.70
N PRO A 82 -7.41 -13.18 8.14
CA PRO A 82 -6.71 -14.24 8.85
C PRO A 82 -5.23 -13.94 9.10
N ALA A 83 -4.62 -13.10 8.25
CA ALA A 83 -3.23 -12.68 8.38
C ALA A 83 -3.16 -11.20 8.78
N GLN A 84 -2.42 -10.92 9.84
CA GLN A 84 -2.16 -9.56 10.34
C GLN A 84 -0.66 -9.42 10.62
N GLY A 85 -0.12 -8.27 10.27
CA GLY A 85 1.30 -7.97 10.45
C GLY A 85 1.51 -6.52 10.85
N MET A 86 2.72 -6.22 11.32
CA MET A 86 3.17 -4.86 11.63
C MET A 86 4.32 -4.48 10.71
N ASN A 87 4.29 -3.26 10.18
CA ASN A 87 5.30 -2.74 9.27
C ASN A 87 5.95 -1.48 9.87
N THR A 88 7.22 -1.26 9.54
CA THR A 88 7.93 -0.02 9.90
C THR A 88 7.83 0.98 8.76
N THR A 89 7.39 2.20 9.05
CA THR A 89 7.00 3.19 8.03
C THR A 89 8.01 4.30 7.81
N TYR A 90 9.08 4.40 8.61
CA TYR A 90 10.10 5.46 8.46
C TYR A 90 10.61 5.56 7.02
N ASP A 91 10.93 6.77 6.57
CA ASP A 91 11.49 7.01 5.23
C ASP A 91 12.99 7.34 5.30
N LEU A 92 13.62 7.70 4.19
CA LEU A 92 15.08 7.95 4.15
C LEU A 92 15.48 9.30 4.74
N SER A 93 14.52 10.17 5.06
CA SER A 93 14.75 11.52 5.58
C SER A 93 14.18 11.75 6.98
N SER A 94 13.15 10.99 7.39
CA SER A 94 12.37 11.24 8.59
C SER A 94 11.84 9.93 9.19
N VAL A 95 11.79 9.91 10.53
CA VAL A 95 11.11 8.86 11.31
C VAL A 95 9.60 8.97 11.20
N ILE A 96 9.09 10.19 10.98
CA ILE A 96 7.67 10.47 10.71
C ILE A 96 7.55 10.76 9.21
N PRO A 97 7.20 9.75 8.40
CA PRO A 97 7.22 9.87 6.96
C PRO A 97 5.99 10.63 6.44
N ASP A 98 6.02 10.99 5.16
CA ASP A 98 4.86 11.57 4.47
C ASP A 98 4.13 10.53 3.61
N SER A 99 2.96 10.90 3.07
CA SER A 99 2.18 10.01 2.20
C SER A 99 2.93 9.65 0.90
N ALA A 100 3.80 10.52 0.39
CA ALA A 100 4.54 10.26 -0.86
C ALA A 100 5.60 9.15 -0.68
N SER A 101 6.43 9.25 0.36
CA SER A 101 7.49 8.27 0.60
C SER A 101 6.93 6.91 1.02
N THR A 102 5.87 6.90 1.84
CA THR A 102 5.18 5.66 2.25
C THR A 102 4.44 4.98 1.11
N ALA A 103 3.70 5.73 0.29
CA ALA A 103 3.02 5.16 -0.87
C ALA A 103 4.02 4.65 -1.92
N THR A 104 5.14 5.36 -2.12
CA THR A 104 6.24 4.89 -2.99
C THR A 104 6.82 3.58 -2.51
N ALA A 105 7.07 3.44 -1.20
CA ALA A 105 7.58 2.19 -0.62
C ALA A 105 6.60 1.03 -0.82
N ILE A 106 5.30 1.27 -0.70
CA ILE A 106 4.26 0.26 -0.94
C ILE A 106 4.18 -0.09 -2.44
N ALA A 107 4.22 0.90 -3.32
CA ALA A 107 4.04 0.71 -4.75
C ALA A 107 5.26 0.08 -5.43
N THR A 108 6.48 0.44 -5.02
CA THR A 108 7.73 0.06 -5.71
C THR A 108 8.56 -0.95 -4.93
N GLY A 109 8.34 -1.08 -3.61
CA GLY A 109 9.18 -1.87 -2.71
C GLY A 109 10.45 -1.14 -2.24
N PHE A 110 10.70 0.10 -2.70
CA PHE A 110 11.87 0.89 -2.32
C PHE A 110 11.48 2.13 -1.52
N LYS A 111 12.21 2.40 -0.44
CA LYS A 111 12.05 3.63 0.34
C LYS A 111 12.70 4.81 -0.39
N THR A 112 12.10 5.99 -0.23
CA THR A 112 12.61 7.26 -0.77
C THR A 112 12.56 8.36 0.28
N LYS A 113 12.92 9.61 -0.06
CA LYS A 113 12.80 10.77 0.84
C LYS A 113 11.37 11.33 0.85
N SER A 114 11.01 12.04 1.92
CA SER A 114 9.70 12.67 2.03
C SER A 114 9.43 13.59 0.84
N GLY A 115 8.22 13.50 0.28
CA GLY A 115 7.80 14.31 -0.84
C GLY A 115 8.21 13.79 -2.23
N VAL A 116 9.10 12.80 -2.33
CA VAL A 116 9.43 12.16 -3.61
C VAL A 116 8.40 11.08 -3.94
N ILE A 117 7.96 10.99 -5.19
CA ILE A 117 6.97 10.00 -5.66
C ILE A 117 7.61 9.11 -6.72
N GLY A 118 7.62 7.79 -6.49
CA GLY A 118 8.01 6.80 -7.49
C GLY A 118 9.47 6.86 -7.94
N MET A 119 10.34 7.57 -7.23
CA MET A 119 11.75 7.76 -7.60
C MET A 119 12.70 7.52 -6.42
N ASP A 120 13.99 7.41 -6.73
CA ASP A 120 15.05 7.35 -5.74
C ASP A 120 15.12 8.60 -4.84
N ALA A 121 15.90 8.50 -3.77
CA ALA A 121 16.05 9.54 -2.77
C ALA A 121 16.53 10.90 -3.32
N ASP A 122 17.15 10.90 -4.50
CA ASP A 122 17.69 12.09 -5.14
C ASP A 122 16.77 12.61 -6.26
N GLY A 123 15.64 11.95 -6.52
CA GLY A 123 14.69 12.29 -7.56
C GLY A 123 15.24 12.15 -8.97
N LYS A 124 16.24 11.28 -9.18
CA LYS A 124 16.95 11.11 -10.46
C LYS A 124 16.49 9.88 -11.23
N ASN A 125 16.31 8.76 -10.53
CA ASN A 125 15.94 7.50 -11.16
C ASN A 125 14.52 7.10 -10.74
N ALA A 126 13.68 6.79 -11.72
CA ALA A 126 12.35 6.25 -11.48
C ALA A 126 12.43 4.77 -11.05
N TYR A 127 11.66 4.40 -10.04
CA TYR A 127 11.44 3.02 -9.66
C TYR A 127 10.22 2.47 -10.38
N GLN A 128 10.33 1.27 -10.93
CA GLN A 128 9.16 0.59 -11.47
C GLN A 128 8.18 0.25 -10.34
N SER A 129 6.95 0.71 -10.48
CA SER A 129 5.84 0.39 -9.59
C SER A 129 5.26 -0.99 -9.90
N ILE A 130 4.58 -1.58 -8.90
CA ILE A 130 3.89 -2.87 -9.04
C ILE A 130 2.78 -2.83 -10.09
N THR A 131 2.15 -1.67 -10.27
CA THR A 131 1.10 -1.39 -11.25
C THR A 131 1.65 -1.36 -12.67
N GLU A 132 2.80 -0.72 -12.91
CA GLU A 132 3.49 -0.79 -14.20
C GLU A 132 3.98 -2.22 -14.50
N LEU A 133 4.54 -2.90 -13.50
CA LEU A 133 4.93 -4.30 -13.64
C LEU A 133 3.73 -5.20 -13.95
N ALA A 134 2.58 -4.94 -13.36
CA ALA A 134 1.34 -5.67 -13.64
C ALA A 134 0.81 -5.34 -15.05
N LYS A 135 0.85 -4.06 -15.46
CA LYS A 135 0.43 -3.62 -16.80
C LYS A 135 1.29 -4.25 -17.91
N SER A 136 2.61 -4.27 -17.74
CA SER A 136 3.54 -4.93 -18.69
C SER A 136 3.30 -6.43 -18.81
N LYS A 137 2.70 -7.06 -17.78
CA LYS A 137 2.24 -8.46 -17.79
C LYS A 137 0.81 -8.63 -18.30
N GLY A 138 0.24 -7.61 -18.95
CA GLY A 138 -1.11 -7.65 -19.53
C GLY A 138 -2.25 -7.61 -18.51
N ARG A 139 -1.98 -7.22 -17.25
CA ARG A 139 -3.03 -7.06 -16.25
C ARG A 139 -3.72 -5.71 -16.39
N LYS A 140 -5.01 -5.69 -16.05
CA LYS A 140 -5.81 -4.48 -15.98
C LYS A 140 -5.52 -3.75 -14.67
N ILE A 141 -5.34 -2.43 -14.75
CA ILE A 141 -4.99 -1.59 -13.61
C ILE A 141 -6.09 -0.56 -13.37
N GLY A 142 -6.51 -0.47 -12.11
CA GLY A 142 -7.46 0.55 -11.65
C GLY A 142 -6.91 1.28 -10.42
N VAL A 143 -7.00 2.60 -10.41
CA VAL A 143 -6.64 3.44 -9.26
C VAL A 143 -7.89 4.17 -8.78
N LEU A 144 -8.25 3.95 -7.52
CA LEU A 144 -9.41 4.56 -6.90
C LEU A 144 -9.00 5.30 -5.64
N SER A 145 -9.52 6.51 -5.48
CA SER A 145 -9.22 7.37 -4.32
C SER A 145 -10.44 8.21 -3.94
N THR A 146 -10.58 8.55 -2.66
CA THR A 146 -11.57 9.56 -2.22
C THR A 146 -11.04 10.98 -2.33
N VAL A 147 -9.71 11.15 -2.45
CA VAL A 147 -9.04 12.44 -2.65
C VAL A 147 -8.80 12.69 -4.15
N SER A 148 -8.21 13.85 -4.47
CA SER A 148 -7.78 14.16 -5.84
C SER A 148 -6.80 13.10 -6.35
N LEU A 149 -6.90 12.76 -7.63
CA LEU A 149 -6.08 11.70 -8.22
C LEU A 149 -4.61 12.09 -8.33
N ASP A 150 -4.32 13.40 -8.37
CA ASP A 150 -2.98 13.99 -8.34
C ASP A 150 -2.38 14.11 -6.91
N HIS A 151 -3.08 13.62 -5.89
CA HIS A 151 -2.53 13.51 -4.54
C HIS A 151 -1.45 12.42 -4.47
N ALA A 152 -0.53 12.52 -3.49
CA ALA A 152 0.64 11.65 -3.39
C ALA A 152 0.32 10.15 -3.33
N THR A 153 -0.72 9.77 -2.57
CA THR A 153 -1.09 8.36 -2.34
C THR A 153 -1.52 7.64 -3.63
N PRO A 154 -2.47 8.16 -4.43
CA PRO A 154 -2.76 7.57 -5.75
C PRO A 154 -1.61 7.78 -6.74
N ALA A 155 -0.95 8.93 -6.74
CA ALA A 155 0.14 9.25 -7.68
C ALA A 155 1.31 8.27 -7.61
N ALA A 156 1.66 7.74 -6.44
CA ALA A 156 2.74 6.76 -6.28
C ALA A 156 2.55 5.46 -7.09
N PHE A 157 1.34 5.18 -7.58
CA PHE A 157 1.06 4.01 -8.39
C PHE A 157 1.14 4.26 -9.89
N TYR A 158 1.28 5.50 -10.36
CA TYR A 158 1.29 5.78 -11.81
C TYR A 158 2.27 6.88 -12.23
N ALA A 159 2.82 7.65 -11.28
CA ALA A 159 3.67 8.79 -11.57
C ALA A 159 5.05 8.68 -10.90
N HIS A 160 6.02 9.34 -11.53
CA HIS A 160 7.38 9.50 -11.07
C HIS A 160 7.73 10.99 -11.11
N VAL A 161 7.86 11.60 -9.93
CA VAL A 161 8.22 13.01 -9.80
C VAL A 161 9.14 13.24 -8.60
N PRO A 162 10.11 14.16 -8.71
CA PRO A 162 11.03 14.47 -7.61
C PRO A 162 10.34 15.18 -6.44
N SER A 163 9.15 15.75 -6.67
CA SER A 163 8.35 16.41 -5.63
C SER A 163 6.86 16.22 -5.91
N ARG A 164 6.12 15.86 -4.87
CA ARG A 164 4.65 15.78 -4.84
C ARG A 164 3.94 17.09 -5.13
N GLN A 165 4.66 18.21 -5.12
CA GLN A 165 4.13 19.52 -5.48
C GLN A 165 4.06 19.72 -7.00
N HIS A 166 4.65 18.83 -7.81
CA HIS A 166 4.53 18.86 -9.26
C HIS A 166 3.20 18.23 -9.73
N MET A 167 2.09 18.77 -9.24
CA MET A 167 0.74 18.22 -9.41
C MET A 167 0.27 18.25 -10.88
N TYR A 168 0.70 19.25 -11.64
CA TYR A 168 0.46 19.28 -13.09
C TYR A 168 1.15 18.11 -13.80
N ASP A 169 2.45 17.89 -13.54
CA ASP A 169 3.20 16.78 -14.14
C ASP A 169 2.63 15.41 -13.75
N ILE A 170 2.19 15.27 -12.48
CA ILE A 170 1.48 14.10 -12.00
C ILE A 170 0.19 13.89 -12.83
N SER A 171 -0.61 14.93 -13.00
CA SER A 171 -1.86 14.84 -13.76
C SER A 171 -1.62 14.45 -15.23
N MET A 172 -0.57 14.98 -15.86
CA MET A 172 -0.18 14.57 -17.21
C MET A 172 0.27 13.11 -17.28
N GLN A 173 1.01 12.62 -16.27
CA GLN A 173 1.41 11.22 -16.19
C GLN A 173 0.20 10.29 -15.96
N LEU A 174 -0.83 10.74 -15.26
CA LEU A 174 -2.08 9.98 -15.13
C LEU A 174 -2.68 9.69 -16.51
N ALA A 175 -2.83 10.72 -17.34
CA ALA A 175 -3.36 10.57 -18.70
C ALA A 175 -2.46 9.69 -19.57
N ALA A 176 -1.13 9.85 -19.44
CA ALA A 176 -0.14 9.08 -20.21
C ALA A 176 0.06 7.63 -19.71
N SER A 177 -0.38 7.28 -18.50
CA SER A 177 -0.12 5.98 -17.86
C SER A 177 -0.66 4.77 -18.64
N GLY A 178 -1.70 4.98 -19.46
CA GLY A 178 -2.39 3.91 -20.17
C GLY A 178 -3.08 2.91 -19.25
N PHE A 179 -3.35 3.27 -17.99
CA PHE A 179 -4.09 2.44 -17.06
C PHE A 179 -5.58 2.40 -17.43
N ASP A 180 -6.27 1.34 -16.99
CA ASP A 180 -7.58 0.99 -17.53
C ASP A 180 -8.73 1.73 -16.83
N TYR A 181 -8.52 2.20 -15.59
CA TYR A 181 -9.56 2.87 -14.84
C TYR A 181 -8.99 3.82 -13.77
N PHE A 182 -9.54 5.03 -13.71
CA PHE A 182 -9.30 5.98 -12.64
C PHE A 182 -10.63 6.47 -12.08
N ALA A 183 -10.76 6.56 -10.76
CA ALA A 183 -11.90 7.20 -10.12
C ALA A 183 -11.48 7.88 -8.82
N GLY A 184 -11.85 9.14 -8.66
CA GLY A 184 -11.66 9.86 -7.41
C GLY A 184 -12.12 11.30 -7.46
N GLY A 185 -11.55 12.10 -6.57
CA GLY A 185 -11.81 13.54 -6.54
C GLY A 185 -11.28 14.25 -7.79
N GLN A 186 -11.78 15.46 -8.03
CA GLN A 186 -11.28 16.35 -9.08
C GLN A 186 -9.78 16.59 -8.92
N MET A 187 -9.05 16.72 -10.04
CA MET A 187 -7.64 17.13 -10.02
C MET A 187 -7.53 18.48 -9.30
N ALA A 188 -6.61 18.58 -8.35
CA ALA A 188 -6.35 19.82 -7.65
C ALA A 188 -5.58 20.81 -8.54
N GLN A 189 -4.71 20.33 -9.44
CA GLN A 189 -4.00 21.19 -10.40
C GLN A 189 -3.97 20.58 -11.82
N PRO A 190 -5.07 20.70 -12.59
CA PRO A 190 -5.14 20.16 -13.95
C PRO A 190 -4.43 21.00 -15.01
N THR A 191 -4.03 22.24 -14.70
CA THR A 191 -3.35 23.16 -15.62
C THR A 191 -2.03 23.64 -15.01
N ASP A 192 -1.06 23.95 -15.88
CA ASP A 192 0.20 24.54 -15.45
C ASP A 192 -0.06 25.97 -14.97
N THR A 193 0.45 26.33 -13.79
CA THR A 193 0.27 27.66 -13.19
C THR A 193 1.27 28.70 -13.67
N GLN A 194 2.31 28.26 -14.39
CA GLN A 194 3.39 29.09 -14.93
C GLN A 194 3.28 29.28 -16.44
N ASP A 195 2.62 28.35 -17.14
CA ASP A 195 2.49 28.36 -18.59
C ASP A 195 1.08 27.93 -19.05
N GLU A 196 0.22 28.91 -19.32
CA GLU A 196 -1.16 28.71 -19.77
C GLU A 196 -1.26 28.12 -21.20
N THR A 197 -0.16 28.03 -21.95
CA THR A 197 -0.17 27.46 -23.31
C THR A 197 -0.13 25.94 -23.32
N LYS A 198 0.20 25.32 -22.17
CA LYS A 198 0.27 23.87 -22.05
C LYS A 198 -1.13 23.24 -21.95
N PRO A 199 -1.29 22.01 -22.48
CA PRO A 199 -2.59 21.33 -22.45
C PRO A 199 -3.03 21.03 -21.02
N SER A 200 -4.35 21.03 -20.80
CA SER A 200 -4.91 20.56 -19.54
C SER A 200 -4.82 19.04 -19.44
N ALA A 201 -4.60 18.52 -18.24
CA ALA A 201 -4.61 17.07 -17.99
C ALA A 201 -6.01 16.44 -18.05
N ILE A 202 -7.06 17.25 -18.22
CA ILE A 202 -8.47 16.81 -18.31
C ILE A 202 -8.97 16.78 -19.77
N GLU A 203 -8.28 17.47 -20.68
CA GLU A 203 -8.64 17.60 -22.10
C GLU A 203 -7.87 16.60 -22.97
#